data_AF-B7HZ76-F1
#
_entry.id   AF-B7HZ76-F1
#
_cell.length_a   1.000
_cell.length_b   1.000
_cell.length_c   1.000
_cell.angle_alpha   90.00
_cell.angle_beta   90.00
_cell.angle_gamma   90.00
#
_symmetry.space_group_name_H-M   'P 1'
#
loop_
_entity.id
_entity.type
_entity.pdbx_description
1 polymer ?
#
loop_
_entity_poly.entity_id
_entity_poly.type
_entity_poly.pdbx_seq_one_letter_code
_entity_poly.pdbx_strand_id
1 'polypeptide(L)'
;MHEKKIRGMKRKTNAMIKQIEEHTKTFPSTFYNDEYWYMPLPVSQAFIDLCKTPRKVKRLCIQTLLNQANHLIKIKPSDTHTYRVVTLISIENLWESQIIVFKNDDYFHNFFNRNNEFQKWISLSNKIDFWKTWGISICPTAQILHFQEVIYDEDAIDKKEIWFIGELS
;
A
#
# COMPACT_ATOMS: atom_id res chain seq x y z
N MET A 1 -17.47 -23.71 12.24
CA MET A 1 -17.53 -22.40 12.91
C MET A 1 -18.37 -21.45 12.05
N HIS A 2 -19.53 -20.99 12.50
CA HIS A 2 -20.41 -20.12 11.72
C HIS A 2 -19.88 -18.68 11.80
N GLU A 3 -19.06 -18.27 10.83
CA GLU A 3 -18.51 -16.91 10.80
C GLU A 3 -19.63 -15.86 10.74
N LYS A 4 -19.60 -14.86 11.64
CA LYS A 4 -20.66 -13.85 11.74
C LYS A 4 -20.78 -12.99 10.48
N LYS A 5 -22.01 -12.62 10.11
CA LYS A 5 -22.29 -11.69 9.00
C LYS A 5 -21.66 -10.32 9.27
N ILE A 6 -20.98 -9.74 8.27
CA ILE A 6 -20.43 -8.38 8.36
C ILE A 6 -21.59 -7.37 8.42
N ARG A 7 -21.80 -6.74 9.58
CA ARG A 7 -22.76 -5.65 9.75
C ARG A 7 -22.16 -4.34 9.24
N GLY A 8 -22.98 -3.53 8.57
CA GLY A 8 -22.60 -2.17 8.16
C GLY A 8 -21.50 -2.09 7.08
N MET A 9 -21.34 -3.12 6.23
CA MET A 9 -20.29 -3.18 5.21
C MET A 9 -20.22 -1.91 4.34
N LYS A 10 -21.35 -1.46 3.77
CA LYS A 10 -21.40 -0.23 2.96
C LYS A 10 -20.88 0.98 3.72
N ARG A 11 -21.28 1.14 4.99
CA ARG A 11 -20.82 2.24 5.85
C ARG A 11 -19.31 2.18 6.08
N LYS A 12 -18.78 1.00 6.39
CA LYS A 12 -17.34 0.79 6.61
C LYS A 12 -16.52 1.07 5.35
N THR A 13 -16.96 0.56 4.19
CA THR A 13 -16.32 0.81 2.89
C THR A 13 -16.31 2.30 2.56
N ASN A 14 -17.46 2.99 2.69
CA ASN A 14 -17.54 4.42 2.40
C ASN A 14 -16.69 5.26 3.36
N ALA A 15 -16.65 4.88 4.64
CA ALA A 15 -15.81 5.57 5.63
C ALA A 15 -14.32 5.42 5.32
N MET A 16 -13.88 4.20 4.96
CA MET A 16 -12.51 3.94 4.54
C MET A 16 -12.13 4.79 3.31
N ILE A 17 -12.96 4.80 2.26
CA ILE A 17 -12.69 5.59 1.04
C ILE A 17 -12.59 7.08 1.39
N LYS A 18 -13.58 7.61 2.12
CA LYS A 18 -13.58 9.01 2.53
C LYS A 18 -12.33 9.38 3.34
N GLN A 19 -11.88 8.50 4.24
CA GLN A 19 -10.67 8.74 5.02
C GLN A 19 -9.41 8.74 4.15
N ILE A 20 -9.28 7.79 3.21
CA ILE A 20 -8.17 7.78 2.25
C ILE A 20 -8.14 9.09 1.45
N GLU A 21 -9.28 9.52 0.93
CA GLU A 21 -9.42 10.78 0.19
C GLU A 21 -9.09 12.00 1.04
N GLU A 22 -9.56 12.08 2.28
CA GLU A 22 -9.27 13.22 3.16
C GLU A 22 -7.80 13.29 3.57
N HIS A 23 -7.19 12.15 3.91
CA HIS A 23 -5.76 12.09 4.29
C HIS A 23 -4.81 12.47 3.15
N THR A 24 -5.26 12.33 1.91
CA THR A 24 -4.45 12.59 0.70
C THR A 24 -4.93 13.81 -0.07
N LYS A 25 -5.85 14.58 0.48
CA LYS A 25 -6.40 15.81 -0.12
C LYS A 25 -5.36 16.91 -0.29
N THR A 26 -4.38 16.94 0.60
CA THR A 26 -3.23 17.84 0.54
C THR A 26 -1.95 17.02 0.57
N PHE A 27 -0.89 17.56 -0.03
CA PHE A 27 0.42 16.94 0.09
C PHE A 27 0.91 16.98 1.54
N PRO A 28 1.51 15.90 2.08
CA PRO A 28 1.96 15.88 3.46
C PRO A 28 3.03 16.95 3.71
N SER A 29 2.89 17.67 4.83
CA SER A 29 3.86 18.69 5.26
C SER A 29 4.79 18.22 6.38
N THR A 30 4.45 17.10 7.02
CA THR A 30 5.20 16.56 8.16
C THR A 30 5.70 15.16 7.83
N PHE A 31 7.02 14.97 7.91
CA PHE A 31 7.71 13.73 7.59
C PHE A 31 8.40 13.17 8.85
N TYR A 32 8.28 11.86 9.06
CA TYR A 32 8.99 11.13 10.10
C TYR A 32 10.49 11.20 9.83
N ASN A 33 11.26 11.62 10.83
CA ASN A 33 12.71 11.87 10.74
C ASN A 33 13.13 12.76 9.56
N ASP A 34 12.20 13.56 9.02
CA ASP A 34 12.37 14.31 7.76
C ASP A 34 12.62 13.45 6.51
N GLU A 35 12.29 12.14 6.55
CA GLU A 35 12.60 11.18 5.49
C GLU A 35 11.35 10.66 4.76
N TYR A 36 10.26 10.39 5.47
CA TYR A 36 9.06 9.81 4.85
C TYR A 36 7.78 10.13 5.59
N TRP A 37 6.67 10.08 4.87
CA TRP A 37 5.33 10.09 5.40
C TRP A 37 4.61 8.83 4.90
N TYR A 38 3.68 8.30 5.67
CA TYR A 38 2.86 7.19 5.22
C TYR A 38 1.44 7.29 5.75
N MET A 39 0.51 6.72 5.00
CA MET A 39 -0.89 6.57 5.38
C MET A 39 -1.22 5.07 5.35
N PRO A 40 -1.31 4.41 6.52
CA PRO A 40 -1.80 3.05 6.60
C PRO A 40 -3.28 3.01 6.20
N LEU A 41 -3.78 1.84 5.80
CA LEU A 41 -5.17 1.71 5.41
C LEU A 41 -6.10 2.09 6.58
N PRO A 42 -6.98 3.11 6.44
CA PRO A 42 -7.79 3.63 7.53
C PRO A 42 -9.05 2.80 7.74
N VAL A 43 -8.86 1.51 8.05
CA VAL A 43 -9.91 0.53 8.30
C VAL A 43 -9.40 -0.55 9.23
N SER A 44 -10.29 -1.27 9.91
CA SER A 44 -9.89 -2.40 10.77
C SER A 44 -9.46 -3.62 9.95
N GLN A 45 -8.38 -4.29 10.36
CA GLN A 45 -7.93 -5.59 9.84
C GLN A 45 -9.07 -6.62 9.79
N ALA A 46 -9.80 -6.77 10.90
CA ALA A 46 -10.95 -7.67 11.04
C ALA A 46 -12.11 -7.39 10.06
N PHE A 47 -12.07 -6.27 9.33
CA PHE A 47 -12.99 -6.00 8.24
C PHE A 47 -12.34 -6.28 6.88
N ILE A 48 -11.21 -5.65 6.55
CA ILE A 48 -10.70 -5.70 5.17
C ILE A 48 -10.15 -7.08 4.79
N ASP A 49 -9.54 -7.79 5.73
CA ASP A 49 -8.91 -9.09 5.45
C ASP A 49 -9.85 -10.27 5.63
N LEU A 50 -10.98 -10.05 6.30
CA LEU A 50 -12.00 -11.07 6.50
C LEU A 50 -12.41 -11.70 5.15
N CYS A 51 -12.43 -13.03 5.08
CA CYS A 51 -12.77 -13.79 3.86
C CYS A 51 -14.14 -13.39 3.27
N LYS A 52 -15.07 -12.92 4.12
CA LYS A 52 -16.41 -12.46 3.72
C LYS A 52 -16.42 -11.06 3.11
N THR A 53 -15.33 -10.31 3.18
CA THR A 53 -15.24 -9.00 2.53
C THR A 53 -15.19 -9.20 1.03
N PRO A 54 -16.20 -8.72 0.28
CA PRO A 54 -16.32 -9.03 -1.12
C PRO A 54 -15.11 -8.53 -1.90
N ARG A 55 -14.69 -9.30 -2.91
CA ARG A 55 -13.62 -8.92 -3.84
C ARG A 55 -13.80 -7.52 -4.41
N LYS A 56 -15.03 -7.08 -4.69
CA LYS A 56 -15.33 -5.71 -5.15
C LYS A 56 -14.93 -4.62 -4.15
N VAL A 57 -15.03 -4.88 -2.84
CA VAL A 57 -14.62 -3.94 -1.78
C VAL A 57 -13.11 -3.89 -1.69
N LYS A 58 -12.44 -5.06 -1.71
CA LYS A 58 -10.99 -5.18 -1.75
C LYS A 58 -10.39 -4.46 -2.98
N ARG A 59 -10.95 -4.72 -4.17
CA ARG A 59 -10.59 -4.04 -5.42
C ARG A 59 -10.77 -2.52 -5.31
N LEU A 60 -11.91 -2.06 -4.79
CA LEU A 60 -12.19 -0.64 -4.64
C LEU A 60 -11.17 0.02 -3.70
N CYS A 61 -10.82 -0.63 -2.59
CA CYS A 61 -9.76 -0.18 -1.69
C CYS A 61 -8.43 0.01 -2.42
N ILE A 62 -7.94 -1.03 -3.13
CA ILE A 62 -6.68 -0.95 -3.88
C ILE A 62 -6.73 0.16 -4.93
N GLN A 63 -7.81 0.25 -5.69
CA GLN A 63 -7.96 1.28 -6.71
C GLN A 63 -7.97 2.69 -6.10
N THR A 64 -8.63 2.89 -4.95
CA THR A 64 -8.63 4.18 -4.24
C THR A 64 -7.22 4.55 -3.77
N LEU A 65 -6.45 3.61 -3.22
CA LEU A 65 -5.06 3.88 -2.83
C LEU A 65 -4.21 4.33 -4.02
N LEU A 66 -4.29 3.59 -5.15
CA LEU A 66 -3.55 3.93 -6.37
C LEU A 66 -3.98 5.28 -6.96
N ASN A 67 -5.29 5.57 -6.94
CA ASN A 67 -5.82 6.85 -7.42
C ASN A 67 -5.32 8.01 -6.57
N GLN A 68 -5.34 7.86 -5.25
CA GLN A 68 -4.89 8.91 -4.33
C GLN A 68 -3.37 9.07 -4.33
N ALA A 69 -2.60 8.00 -4.50
CA ALA A 69 -1.15 8.11 -4.76
C ALA A 69 -0.89 8.91 -6.05
N ASN A 70 -1.61 8.64 -7.14
CA ASN A 70 -1.49 9.42 -8.37
C ASN A 70 -1.95 10.88 -8.20
N HIS A 71 -2.94 11.14 -7.34
CA HIS A 71 -3.32 12.50 -6.97
C HIS A 71 -2.17 13.23 -6.26
N LEU A 72 -1.55 12.61 -5.25
CA LEU A 72 -0.39 13.15 -4.55
C LEU A 72 0.77 13.46 -5.51
N ILE A 73 1.04 12.58 -6.48
CA ILE A 73 2.06 12.82 -7.52
C ILE A 73 1.78 14.12 -8.28
N LYS A 74 0.51 14.41 -8.59
CA LYS A 74 0.11 15.59 -9.35
C LYS A 74 0.13 16.89 -8.54
N ILE A 75 0.00 16.80 -7.22
CA ILE A 75 -0.05 17.97 -6.33
C ILE A 75 1.24 18.16 -5.52
N LYS A 76 2.33 17.51 -5.93
CA LYS A 76 3.64 17.70 -5.31
C LYS A 76 4.01 19.18 -5.25
N PRO A 77 4.59 19.64 -4.13
CA PRO A 77 5.12 20.98 -4.05
C PRO A 77 6.31 21.13 -5.01
N SER A 78 6.45 22.32 -5.59
CA SER A 78 7.62 22.70 -6.38
C SER A 78 8.65 23.38 -5.47
N ASP A 79 9.14 22.65 -4.47
CA ASP A 79 10.19 23.11 -3.57
C ASP A 79 11.55 22.47 -3.93
N THR A 80 12.56 22.64 -3.07
CA THR A 80 13.93 22.15 -3.32
C THR A 80 14.11 20.64 -3.10
N HIS A 81 13.14 19.96 -2.50
CA HIS A 81 13.21 18.55 -2.18
C HIS A 81 12.69 17.69 -3.34
N THR A 82 13.22 16.48 -3.43
CA THR A 82 12.65 15.44 -4.28
C THR A 82 11.60 14.68 -3.49
N TYR A 83 10.44 14.43 -4.07
CA TYR A 83 9.42 13.59 -3.46
C TYR A 83 9.09 12.39 -4.34
N ARG A 84 8.90 11.23 -3.74
CA ARG A 84 8.49 10.00 -4.44
C ARG A 84 7.26 9.42 -3.76
N VAL A 85 6.19 9.22 -4.53
CA VAL A 85 4.96 8.63 -4.02
C VAL A 85 4.90 7.17 -4.47
N VAL A 86 4.73 6.28 -3.50
CA VAL A 86 4.69 4.83 -3.69
C VAL A 86 3.50 4.26 -2.92
N THR A 87 2.83 3.26 -3.48
CA THR A 87 1.80 2.49 -2.80
C THR A 87 2.32 1.09 -2.52
N LEU A 88 2.32 0.67 -1.26
CA LEU A 88 2.49 -0.73 -0.86
C LEU A 88 1.12 -1.41 -0.89
N ILE A 89 1.00 -2.50 -1.62
CA ILE A 89 -0.17 -3.38 -1.63
C ILE A 89 0.26 -4.77 -1.17
N SER A 90 -0.46 -5.31 -0.18
CA SER A 90 -0.36 -6.72 0.24
C SER A 90 -1.74 -7.35 0.01
N ILE A 91 -1.85 -8.26 -0.97
CA ILE A 91 -3.16 -8.78 -1.40
C ILE A 91 -3.73 -9.76 -0.38
N GLU A 92 -2.85 -10.55 0.23
CA GLU A 92 -3.17 -11.52 1.26
C GLU A 92 -3.54 -10.83 2.58
N ASN A 93 -2.93 -9.67 2.85
CA ASN A 93 -3.17 -8.85 4.02
C ASN A 93 -3.33 -7.36 3.64
N LEU A 94 -4.50 -7.00 3.13
CA LEU A 94 -4.76 -5.65 2.61
C LEU A 94 -4.68 -4.57 3.68
N TRP A 95 -4.88 -4.93 4.94
CA TRP A 95 -4.73 -3.98 6.03
C TRP A 95 -3.33 -3.37 6.15
N GLU A 96 -2.30 -4.11 5.75
CA GLU A 96 -0.91 -3.62 5.69
C GLU A 96 -0.62 -2.75 4.46
N SER A 97 -1.58 -2.63 3.54
CA SER A 97 -1.44 -1.75 2.38
C SER A 97 -1.43 -0.28 2.82
N GLN A 98 -0.62 0.52 2.15
CA GLN A 98 -0.39 1.91 2.53
C GLN A 98 0.11 2.75 1.37
N ILE A 99 -0.09 4.07 1.48
CA ILE A 99 0.60 5.05 0.64
C ILE A 99 1.82 5.54 1.42
N ILE A 100 2.96 5.66 0.75
CA ILE A 100 4.21 6.15 1.30
C ILE A 100 4.69 7.30 0.42
N VAL A 101 5.05 8.42 1.03
CA VAL A 101 5.70 9.56 0.38
C VAL A 101 7.10 9.66 0.95
N PHE A 102 8.10 9.40 0.14
CA PHE A 102 9.50 9.60 0.48
C PHE A 102 9.89 11.05 0.19
N LYS A 103 10.67 11.62 1.10
CA LYS A 103 11.32 12.91 0.97
C LYS A 103 12.82 12.67 0.78
N ASN A 104 13.36 13.23 -0.30
CA ASN A 104 14.70 13.00 -0.80
C ASN A 104 14.97 11.51 -1.13
N ASP A 105 16.17 11.24 -1.64
CA ASP A 105 16.52 9.93 -2.21
C ASP A 105 17.24 8.99 -1.21
N ASP A 106 17.86 9.54 -0.16
CA ASP A 106 18.73 8.79 0.75
C ASP A 106 18.01 7.63 1.46
N TYR A 107 16.86 7.91 2.06
CA TYR A 107 16.06 6.88 2.73
C TYR A 107 15.38 5.95 1.71
N PHE A 108 14.92 6.50 0.58
CA PHE A 108 14.24 5.72 -0.47
C PHE A 108 15.12 4.60 -1.02
N HIS A 109 16.40 4.87 -1.31
CA HIS A 109 17.32 3.86 -1.86
C HIS A 109 17.58 2.70 -0.89
N ASN A 110 17.54 2.95 0.41
CA ASN A 110 17.77 1.94 1.44
C ASN A 110 16.48 1.24 1.90
N PHE A 111 15.31 1.82 1.61
CA PHE A 111 14.01 1.32 2.08
C PHE A 111 13.73 -0.13 1.66
N PHE A 112 14.08 -0.49 0.43
CA PHE A 112 13.83 -1.84 -0.11
C PHE A 112 14.89 -2.87 0.30
N ASN A 113 15.99 -2.44 0.93
CA ASN A 113 17.04 -3.35 1.39
C ASN A 113 16.64 -3.96 2.75
N ARG A 114 15.83 -5.02 2.69
CA ARG A 114 15.46 -5.85 3.84
C ARG A 114 16.10 -7.23 3.70
N ASN A 115 17.19 -7.45 4.41
CA ASN A 115 17.87 -8.74 4.47
C ASN A 115 18.68 -8.83 5.77
N ASN A 116 17.98 -9.00 6.88
CA ASN A 116 18.56 -9.14 8.21
C ASN A 116 17.96 -10.35 8.94
N GLU A 117 18.33 -10.54 10.21
CA GLU A 117 17.89 -11.67 11.03
C GLU A 117 16.38 -11.70 11.31
N PHE A 118 15.69 -10.56 11.21
CA PHE A 118 14.25 -10.45 11.49
C PHE A 118 13.38 -10.49 10.23
N GLN A 119 13.90 -10.00 9.10
CA GLN A 119 13.14 -9.97 7.86
C GLN A 119 14.00 -9.98 6.60
N LYS A 120 13.43 -10.53 5.53
CA LYS A 120 14.03 -10.58 4.20
C LYS A 120 13.00 -10.30 3.11
N TRP A 121 13.34 -9.43 2.15
CA TRP A 121 12.56 -9.19 0.94
C TRP A 121 13.28 -9.77 -0.27
N ILE A 122 12.63 -10.70 -0.94
CA ILE A 122 13.17 -11.39 -2.12
C ILE A 122 12.45 -10.84 -3.35
N SER A 123 13.16 -10.16 -4.24
CA SER A 123 12.57 -9.62 -5.46
C SER A 123 12.05 -10.75 -6.35
N LEU A 124 10.81 -10.61 -6.83
CA LEU A 124 10.14 -11.55 -7.71
C LEU A 124 9.99 -10.92 -9.10
N SER A 125 10.47 -11.61 -10.13
CA SER A 125 10.42 -11.14 -11.53
C SER A 125 9.08 -11.40 -12.21
N ASN A 126 8.16 -12.10 -11.55
CA ASN A 126 6.92 -12.54 -12.18
C ASN A 126 5.94 -11.38 -12.37
N LYS A 127 5.66 -11.06 -13.63
CA LYS A 127 4.56 -10.19 -14.07
C LYS A 127 3.26 -10.96 -13.90
N ILE A 128 2.73 -11.00 -12.68
CA ILE A 128 1.41 -11.58 -12.47
C ILE A 128 0.40 -10.68 -13.17
N ASP A 129 -0.45 -11.28 -14.00
CA ASP A 129 -1.62 -10.65 -14.64
C ASP A 129 -2.69 -10.23 -13.60
N PHE A 130 -2.35 -10.19 -12.30
CA PHE A 130 -3.22 -9.95 -11.16
C PHE A 130 -4.03 -8.68 -11.35
N TRP A 131 -3.35 -7.58 -11.71
CA TRP A 131 -3.98 -6.28 -11.90
C TRP A 131 -5.05 -6.34 -12.98
N LYS A 132 -4.78 -7.04 -14.09
CA LYS A 132 -5.73 -7.26 -15.18
C LYS A 132 -6.88 -8.16 -14.74
N THR A 133 -6.60 -9.28 -14.08
CA THR A 133 -7.62 -10.21 -13.56
C THR A 133 -8.54 -9.56 -12.52
N TRP A 134 -8.03 -8.61 -11.73
CA TRP A 134 -8.79 -7.84 -10.77
C TRP A 134 -9.41 -6.56 -11.34
N GLY A 135 -9.14 -6.23 -12.61
CA GLY A 135 -9.59 -5.00 -13.23
C GLY A 135 -9.11 -3.76 -12.47
N ILE A 136 -7.88 -3.79 -11.95
CA ILE A 136 -7.22 -2.68 -11.29
C ILE A 136 -6.44 -1.91 -12.35
N SER A 137 -6.70 -0.62 -12.44
CA SER A 137 -6.02 0.29 -13.36
C SER A 137 -4.80 0.88 -12.66
N ILE A 138 -3.63 0.67 -13.25
CA ILE A 138 -2.36 1.26 -12.82
C ILE A 138 -2.03 2.45 -13.73
N CYS A 139 -1.49 3.52 -13.16
CA CYS A 139 -1.02 4.66 -13.94
C CYS A 139 0.07 4.20 -14.92
N PRO A 140 0.03 4.55 -16.22
CA PRO A 140 1.01 4.07 -17.21
C PRO A 140 2.47 4.43 -16.88
N THR A 141 2.67 5.52 -16.14
CA THR A 141 4.00 5.98 -15.72
C THR A 141 4.48 5.34 -14.41
N ALA A 142 3.62 4.60 -13.70
CA ALA A 142 3.97 3.96 -12.45
C ALA A 142 4.80 2.69 -12.72
N GLN A 143 5.85 2.52 -11.92
CA GLN A 143 6.65 1.32 -11.87
C GLN A 143 6.09 0.36 -10.83
N ILE A 144 6.44 -0.92 -10.98
CA ILE A 144 6.01 -1.98 -10.09
C ILE A 144 7.24 -2.77 -9.65
N LEU A 145 7.46 -2.84 -8.33
CA LEU A 145 8.34 -3.82 -7.71
C LEU A 145 7.49 -4.87 -7.00
N HIS A 146 7.90 -6.12 -7.08
CA HIS A 146 7.23 -7.26 -6.45
C HIS A 146 8.25 -7.99 -5.58
N PHE A 147 7.90 -8.25 -4.33
CA PHE A 147 8.73 -8.98 -3.38
C PHE A 147 7.93 -10.08 -2.69
N GLN A 148 8.61 -11.18 -2.38
CA GLN A 148 8.21 -12.04 -1.26
C GLN A 148 8.82 -11.47 0.02
N GLU A 149 7.98 -11.03 0.94
CA GLU A 149 8.38 -10.72 2.31
C GLU A 149 8.43 -12.01 3.12
N VAL A 150 9.54 -12.18 3.85
CA VAL A 150 9.76 -13.25 4.82
C VAL A 150 10.06 -12.59 6.16
N ILE A 151 9.24 -12.85 7.16
CA ILE A 151 9.44 -12.38 8.53
C ILE A 151 9.79 -13.59 9.39
N TYR A 152 10.87 -13.46 10.17
CA TYR A 152 11.31 -14.45 11.15
C TYR A 152 10.82 -13.99 12.53
N ASP A 153 9.89 -14.75 13.10
CA ASP A 153 9.45 -14.64 14.49
C ASP A 153 10.03 -15.82 15.29
N GLU A 154 10.08 -15.73 16.62
CA GLU A 154 10.76 -16.69 17.50
C GLU A 154 10.36 -18.15 17.23
N ASP A 155 9.08 -18.38 16.89
CA ASP A 155 8.50 -19.70 16.65
C ASP A 155 7.94 -19.91 15.23
N ALA A 156 8.02 -18.91 14.34
CA ALA A 156 7.34 -18.96 13.05
C ALA A 156 8.06 -18.19 11.93
N ILE A 157 7.87 -18.66 10.70
CA ILE A 157 8.27 -17.94 9.49
C ILE A 157 6.99 -17.55 8.76
N ASP A 158 6.69 -16.25 8.75
CA ASP A 158 5.59 -15.72 7.95
C ASP A 158 6.09 -15.32 6.56
N LYS A 159 5.30 -15.63 5.53
CA LYS A 159 5.63 -15.31 4.15
C LYS A 159 4.41 -14.76 3.45
N LYS A 160 4.58 -13.63 2.77
CA LYS A 160 3.53 -13.02 1.94
C LYS A 160 4.13 -12.27 0.76
N GLU A 161 3.32 -12.08 -0.27
CA GLU A 161 3.71 -11.27 -1.43
C GLU A 161 3.28 -9.81 -1.25
N ILE A 162 4.19 -8.89 -1.56
CA ILE A 162 3.96 -7.45 -1.49
C ILE A 162 4.37 -6.76 -2.78
N TRP A 163 3.59 -5.77 -3.20
CA TRP A 163 3.82 -4.96 -4.39
C TRP A 163 4.01 -3.51 -4.01
N PHE A 164 5.02 -2.88 -4.60
CA PHE A 164 5.20 -1.43 -4.58
C PHE A 164 4.84 -0.88 -5.95
N ILE A 165 3.96 0.12 -6.01
CA ILE A 165 3.49 0.75 -7.23
C ILE A 165 3.64 2.27 -7.12
N GLY A 166 4.37 2.90 -8.04
CA GLY A 166 4.54 4.35 -8.04
C GLY A 166 5.87 4.80 -8.65
N GLU A 167 6.48 5.82 -8.06
CA GLU A 167 7.73 6.44 -8.53
C GLU A 167 8.95 5.72 -7.96
N LEU A 168 9.33 4.62 -8.61
CA LEU A 168 10.38 3.70 -8.13
C LEU A 168 11.77 3.91 -8.78
N SER A 169 11.90 4.87 -9.70
CA SER A 169 13.17 5.28 -10.35
C SER A 169 13.46 6.74 -10.14
#